data_AF-A0A0A3J3B6-F1
#
_entry.id   AF-A0A0A3J3B6-F1
#
_cell.length_a   1.000
_cell.length_b   1.000
_cell.length_c   1.000
_cell.angle_alpha   90.00
_cell.angle_beta   90.00
_cell.angle_gamma   90.00
#
_symmetry.space_group_name_H-M   'P 1'
#
loop_
_entity.id
_entity.type
_entity.pdbx_description
1 polymer ?
#
loop_
_entity_poly.entity_id
_entity_poly.type
_entity_poly.pdbx_seq_one_letter_code
_entity_poly.pdbx_strand_id
1 'polypeptide(L)'
;MKKTLYVIFSFIGVFFCFIGLNGMNVAHAASISEQETNNSFATANAIKIGDTVTGELTKHEVQYDEDFYVLNVPQDGKLSINLSMLQHLKDHSNHEALQLQLFASTGEGITLYELESGKETFPFYLTKGTYYIRIFSNDQPMKYSFTSSFSKGDNFENELNNTKSTAKLMIPNTTFTGTLNDGGYDNQFADVDVYKFELSEDGLLEMTFTPHTRIVNKIVIEQPNGGEIHFSNNQSDWSQPLDIRLNLKKGIYYLKLYDTSSGYNVREYSVVASFPSNITEPSIFKDVPKSHPYYEQIAFMKEKGVISGYADNTFRPNFSIARMHVATILQNAGVKLTPIRPGTTFKDVPTTHPYYDSIQALYRAGIVDGSNGYFNPEQPLTRSQLAVILVNAFDLTLKSGSSTFSDVKPTDWYYESVKILASNDITKGTNGKFNPYQNVTRQQFAVFLYQILK
;
A
#
# COMPACT_ATOMS: atom_id res chain seq x y z
N MET A 1 6.64 -54.08 47.71
CA MET A 1 7.67 -53.08 48.03
C MET A 1 8.08 -52.36 46.75
N LYS A 2 7.61 -51.13 46.53
CA LYS A 2 8.16 -50.19 45.54
C LYS A 2 8.45 -48.92 46.32
N LYS A 3 9.72 -48.51 46.41
CA LYS A 3 10.13 -47.22 46.93
C LYS A 3 11.08 -46.55 45.94
N THR A 4 10.69 -45.34 45.61
CA THR A 4 11.40 -44.25 44.97
C THR A 4 12.81 -44.04 45.50
N LEU A 5 13.75 -43.68 44.62
CA LEU A 5 14.85 -42.79 45.00
C LEU A 5 15.23 -41.90 43.81
N TYR A 6 15.01 -40.60 43.97
CA TYR A 6 15.60 -39.53 43.17
C TYR A 6 17.07 -39.39 43.55
N VAL A 7 17.96 -39.28 42.57
CA VAL A 7 19.33 -38.79 42.78
C VAL A 7 19.59 -37.69 41.74
N ILE A 8 19.84 -36.49 42.28
CA ILE A 8 20.34 -35.31 41.58
C ILE A 8 21.84 -35.50 41.37
N PHE A 9 22.33 -35.34 40.14
CA PHE A 9 23.74 -35.05 39.89
C PHE A 9 23.85 -33.83 38.95
N SER A 10 24.50 -32.81 39.48
CA SER A 10 25.01 -31.63 38.78
C SER A 10 26.13 -32.06 37.83
N PHE A 11 26.10 -31.60 36.58
CA PHE A 11 27.27 -31.59 35.71
C PHE A 11 27.29 -30.31 34.86
N ILE A 12 28.34 -29.53 35.10
CA ILE A 12 28.87 -28.50 34.21
C ILE A 12 29.32 -29.19 32.92
N GLY A 13 28.86 -28.71 31.76
CA GLY A 13 29.18 -29.29 30.45
C GLY A 13 29.10 -28.25 29.33
N VAL A 14 30.27 -27.71 29.02
CA VAL A 14 30.72 -27.02 27.79
C VAL A 14 29.71 -27.00 26.62
N PHE A 15 29.39 -25.79 26.16
CA PHE A 15 28.71 -25.53 24.88
C PHE A 15 29.59 -26.04 23.72
N PHE A 16 29.23 -27.18 23.13
CA PHE A 16 29.73 -27.58 21.82
C PHE A 16 28.86 -26.93 20.75
N CYS A 17 29.47 -26.00 20.01
CA CYS A 17 28.95 -25.48 18.76
C CYS A 17 28.88 -26.63 17.75
N PHE A 18 27.66 -27.06 17.40
CA PHE A 18 27.45 -27.94 16.25
C PHE A 18 27.61 -27.11 14.97
N ILE A 19 28.82 -27.18 14.41
CA ILE A 19 29.10 -26.75 13.03
C ILE A 19 28.39 -27.76 12.11
N GLY A 20 27.23 -27.37 11.60
CA GLY A 20 26.60 -28.03 10.46
C GLY A 20 27.35 -27.66 9.19
N LEU A 21 28.42 -28.39 8.89
CA LEU A 21 29.02 -28.45 7.56
C LEU A 21 28.03 -29.10 6.60
N ASN A 22 27.51 -28.32 5.64
CA ASN A 22 27.07 -28.81 4.33
C ASN A 22 27.00 -27.67 3.32
N GLY A 23 27.92 -27.69 2.34
CA GLY A 23 27.85 -26.86 1.13
C GLY A 23 29.08 -25.98 0.88
N MET A 24 30.19 -26.60 0.47
CA MET A 24 31.44 -25.94 0.04
C MET A 24 31.23 -24.89 -1.07
N ASN A 25 31.90 -23.75 -0.92
CA ASN A 25 32.73 -23.21 -2.00
C ASN A 25 33.98 -22.57 -1.36
N VAL A 26 35.11 -23.28 -1.42
CA VAL A 26 36.41 -22.71 -1.07
C VAL A 26 36.74 -21.73 -2.19
N ALA A 27 36.74 -20.43 -1.88
CA ALA A 27 37.10 -19.40 -2.85
C ALA A 27 38.51 -19.67 -3.39
N HIS A 28 38.61 -19.80 -4.71
CA HIS A 28 39.87 -19.61 -5.41
C HIS A 28 40.24 -18.13 -5.22
N ALA A 29 41.38 -17.86 -4.59
CA ALA A 29 41.94 -16.53 -4.46
C ALA A 29 43.31 -16.56 -5.13
N ALA A 30 43.34 -16.44 -6.46
CA ALA A 30 44.57 -16.21 -7.18
C ALA A 30 44.87 -14.71 -7.22
N SER A 31 46.16 -14.35 -7.13
CA SER A 31 46.62 -13.02 -7.51
C SER A 31 46.90 -13.04 -9.01
N ILE A 32 46.18 -12.22 -9.76
CA ILE A 32 46.28 -12.10 -11.21
C ILE A 32 46.83 -10.72 -11.54
N SER A 33 47.93 -10.67 -12.27
CA SER A 33 48.35 -9.45 -12.96
C SER A 33 47.63 -9.40 -14.29
N GLU A 34 47.19 -8.21 -14.70
CA GLU A 34 46.66 -8.01 -16.04
C GLU A 34 47.64 -8.45 -17.13
N GLN A 35 47.10 -8.74 -18.31
CA GLN A 35 47.87 -9.09 -19.50
C GLN A 35 47.43 -8.22 -20.68
N GLU A 36 48.33 -7.32 -21.10
CA GLU A 36 48.13 -6.50 -22.29
C GLU A 36 48.28 -7.32 -23.60
N THR A 37 47.56 -6.96 -24.67
CA THR A 37 46.54 -5.91 -24.73
C THR A 37 45.20 -6.42 -24.21
N ASN A 38 44.55 -5.76 -23.25
CA ASN A 38 43.21 -6.12 -22.74
C ASN A 38 42.13 -5.06 -23.05
N ASN A 39 42.42 -4.19 -24.02
CA ASN A 39 41.70 -2.95 -24.34
C ASN A 39 40.33 -3.06 -25.03
N SER A 40 39.67 -4.22 -24.94
CA SER A 40 38.36 -4.45 -25.56
C SER A 40 37.67 -5.71 -25.01
N PHE A 41 36.36 -5.84 -25.26
CA PHE A 41 35.61 -7.09 -24.98
C PHE A 41 36.28 -8.34 -25.57
N ALA A 42 36.86 -8.24 -26.77
CA ALA A 42 37.46 -9.39 -27.45
C ALA A 42 38.79 -9.82 -26.84
N THR A 43 39.47 -8.90 -26.14
CA THR A 43 40.79 -9.09 -25.54
C THR A 43 40.75 -9.16 -24.02
N ALA A 44 39.54 -9.16 -23.44
CA ALA A 44 39.34 -9.10 -21.99
C ALA A 44 40.06 -10.24 -21.25
N ASN A 45 40.75 -9.90 -20.16
CA ASN A 45 41.40 -10.90 -19.32
C ASN A 45 40.35 -11.72 -18.55
N ALA A 46 40.41 -13.04 -18.66
CA ALA A 46 39.48 -13.94 -17.97
C ALA A 46 39.84 -14.07 -16.49
N ILE A 47 38.87 -13.79 -15.62
CA ILE A 47 39.03 -13.87 -14.17
C ILE A 47 37.89 -14.70 -13.55
N LYS A 48 38.10 -15.16 -12.31
CA LYS A 48 37.09 -15.83 -11.51
C LYS A 48 36.68 -14.96 -10.34
N ILE A 49 35.46 -15.17 -9.87
CA ILE A 49 34.98 -14.57 -8.63
C ILE A 49 35.89 -15.03 -7.48
N GLY A 50 36.42 -14.07 -6.73
CA GLY A 50 37.39 -14.28 -5.66
C GLY A 50 38.84 -13.97 -6.03
N ASP A 51 39.16 -13.84 -7.31
CA ASP A 51 40.50 -13.45 -7.75
C ASP A 51 40.79 -12.00 -7.34
N THR A 52 42.04 -11.75 -6.97
CA THR A 52 42.57 -10.41 -6.74
C THR A 52 43.38 -9.99 -7.95
N VAL A 53 42.88 -9.00 -8.66
CA VAL A 53 43.48 -8.47 -9.87
C VAL A 53 44.29 -7.22 -9.53
N THR A 54 45.45 -7.06 -10.15
CA THR A 54 46.24 -5.82 -10.13
C THR A 54 46.50 -5.36 -11.56
N GLY A 55 46.29 -4.07 -11.81
CA GLY A 55 46.49 -3.46 -13.11
C GLY A 55 47.05 -2.04 -13.05
N GLU A 56 47.49 -1.54 -14.19
CA GLU A 56 48.13 -0.24 -14.41
C GLU A 56 47.61 0.38 -15.71
N LEU A 57 46.75 1.39 -15.56
CA LEU A 57 46.36 2.25 -16.66
C LEU A 57 47.55 3.12 -17.06
N THR A 58 47.95 3.05 -18.31
CA THR A 58 49.03 3.84 -18.88
C THR A 58 48.50 4.91 -19.84
N LYS A 59 49.33 5.92 -20.15
CA LYS A 59 48.99 6.94 -21.15
C LYS A 59 49.76 6.65 -22.43
N HIS A 60 49.05 6.33 -23.51
CA HIS A 60 49.63 6.26 -24.85
C HIS A 60 49.33 7.53 -25.66
N GLU A 61 50.21 7.87 -26.63
CA GLU A 61 50.11 9.12 -27.41
C GLU A 61 48.87 9.18 -28.35
N VAL A 62 48.18 8.05 -28.60
CA VAL A 62 47.17 7.92 -29.67
C VAL A 62 45.85 7.27 -29.21
N GLN A 63 45.85 6.47 -28.14
CA GLN A 63 44.67 5.76 -27.66
C GLN A 63 44.70 5.64 -26.13
N TYR A 64 43.54 5.80 -25.50
CA TYR A 64 43.37 5.65 -24.05
C TYR A 64 43.48 4.18 -23.64
N ASP A 65 44.11 3.93 -22.50
CA ASP A 65 44.25 2.60 -21.93
C ASP A 65 43.02 2.28 -21.09
N GLU A 66 42.40 1.15 -21.38
CA GLU A 66 41.17 0.68 -20.76
C GLU A 66 41.31 -0.81 -20.50
N ASP A 67 41.11 -1.24 -19.27
CA ASP A 67 41.30 -2.65 -18.94
C ASP A 67 39.98 -3.39 -18.92
N PHE A 68 39.82 -4.36 -19.82
CA PHE A 68 38.66 -5.24 -19.81
C PHE A 68 38.94 -6.58 -19.12
N TYR A 69 38.01 -7.00 -18.29
CA TYR A 69 38.00 -8.30 -17.63
C TYR A 69 36.68 -9.01 -17.87
N VAL A 70 36.70 -10.34 -17.96
CA VAL A 70 35.48 -11.15 -18.15
C VAL A 70 35.33 -12.18 -17.03
N LEU A 71 34.12 -12.29 -16.47
CA LEU A 71 33.79 -13.25 -15.43
C LEU A 71 32.39 -13.85 -15.63
N ASN A 72 32.16 -14.99 -14.98
CA ASN A 72 30.86 -15.66 -14.98
C ASN A 72 30.18 -15.55 -13.60
N VAL A 73 28.99 -14.96 -13.59
CA VAL A 73 28.08 -14.95 -12.45
C VAL A 73 27.28 -16.26 -12.44
N PRO A 74 27.40 -17.09 -11.38
CA PRO A 74 26.93 -18.48 -11.42
C PRO A 74 25.41 -18.63 -11.34
N GLN A 75 24.73 -17.65 -10.74
CA GLN A 75 23.28 -17.59 -10.51
C GLN A 75 22.89 -16.15 -10.17
N ASP A 76 21.59 -15.89 -10.03
CA ASP A 76 21.10 -14.57 -9.64
C ASP A 76 21.62 -14.17 -8.25
N GLY A 77 22.07 -12.93 -8.10
CA GLY A 77 22.63 -12.45 -6.85
C GLY A 77 23.36 -11.11 -6.95
N LYS A 78 24.08 -10.80 -5.88
CA LYS A 78 24.89 -9.58 -5.75
C LYS A 78 26.36 -9.92 -6.04
N LEU A 79 26.89 -9.40 -7.13
CA LEU A 79 28.33 -9.28 -7.36
C LEU A 79 28.82 -8.02 -6.64
N SER A 80 29.97 -8.08 -5.99
CA SER A 80 30.58 -6.92 -5.33
C SER A 80 32.02 -6.79 -5.76
N ILE A 81 32.37 -5.64 -6.34
CA ILE A 81 33.72 -5.31 -6.80
C ILE A 81 34.36 -4.38 -5.78
N ASN A 82 35.36 -4.90 -5.09
CA ASN A 82 36.12 -4.17 -4.10
C ASN A 82 37.34 -3.54 -4.78
N LEU A 83 37.20 -2.31 -5.27
CA LEU A 83 38.20 -1.59 -6.08
C LEU A 83 39.06 -0.69 -5.19
N SER A 84 40.37 -0.70 -5.44
CA SER A 84 41.36 0.06 -4.68
C SER A 84 42.30 0.80 -5.64
N MET A 85 42.47 2.10 -5.41
CA MET A 85 43.50 2.91 -6.03
C MET A 85 44.81 2.72 -5.26
N LEU A 86 45.83 2.16 -5.90
CA LEU A 86 47.11 1.84 -5.26
C LEU A 86 48.11 2.97 -5.35
N GLN A 87 48.10 3.72 -6.45
CA GLN A 87 49.00 4.85 -6.65
C GLN A 87 48.38 5.85 -7.61
N HIS A 88 48.45 7.12 -7.20
CA HIS A 88 48.10 8.27 -8.00
C HIS A 88 49.37 9.02 -8.45
N LEU A 89 49.58 9.19 -9.74
CA LEU A 89 50.70 9.97 -10.28
C LEU A 89 50.25 11.44 -10.35
N LYS A 90 50.87 12.31 -9.53
CA LYS A 90 50.44 13.69 -9.26
C LYS A 90 50.45 14.58 -10.52
N ASP A 91 49.29 14.91 -11.09
CA ASP A 91 49.14 16.08 -11.97
C ASP A 91 47.82 16.85 -11.72
N HIS A 92 47.87 17.85 -10.83
CA HIS A 92 46.74 18.40 -10.07
C HIS A 92 45.78 19.32 -10.86
N SER A 93 45.36 18.98 -12.08
CA SER A 93 44.57 19.90 -12.92
C SER A 93 43.19 19.43 -13.36
N ASN A 94 42.81 18.16 -13.21
CA ASN A 94 41.49 17.64 -13.59
C ASN A 94 40.85 16.77 -12.49
N HIS A 95 39.56 16.43 -12.60
CA HIS A 95 38.91 15.45 -11.72
C HIS A 95 39.50 14.05 -11.98
N GLU A 96 40.43 13.60 -11.12
CA GLU A 96 41.16 12.34 -11.23
C GLU A 96 40.38 11.23 -10.52
N ALA A 97 39.58 10.46 -11.27
CA ALA A 97 38.81 9.34 -10.73
C ALA A 97 39.12 8.05 -11.50
N LEU A 98 39.18 6.94 -10.76
CA LEU A 98 39.21 5.61 -11.35
C LEU A 98 37.76 5.19 -11.62
N GLN A 99 37.45 4.81 -12.85
CA GLN A 99 36.10 4.49 -13.28
C GLN A 99 35.94 2.99 -13.45
N LEU A 100 34.83 2.46 -12.96
CA LEU A 100 34.46 1.06 -13.03
C LEU A 100 33.13 0.94 -13.74
N GLN A 101 33.13 0.27 -14.89
CA GLN A 101 31.90 0.03 -15.65
C GLN A 101 31.66 -1.47 -15.80
N LEU A 102 30.41 -1.88 -15.68
CA LEU A 102 30.00 -3.25 -15.94
C LEU A 102 29.15 -3.32 -17.22
N PHE A 103 29.35 -4.37 -18.00
CA PHE A 103 28.59 -4.65 -19.22
C PHE A 103 28.03 -6.06 -19.21
N ALA A 104 26.83 -6.21 -19.77
CA ALA A 104 26.27 -7.50 -20.12
C ALA A 104 27.04 -8.14 -21.29
N SER A 105 26.88 -9.45 -21.50
CA SER A 105 27.50 -10.17 -22.63
C SER A 105 27.09 -9.68 -24.01
N THR A 106 25.99 -8.92 -24.09
CA THR A 106 25.51 -8.24 -25.30
C THR A 106 26.31 -6.99 -25.65
N GLY A 107 27.17 -6.51 -24.74
CA GLY A 107 27.86 -5.22 -24.84
C GLY A 107 27.05 -4.04 -24.32
N GLU A 108 25.84 -4.28 -23.79
CA GLU A 108 25.03 -3.25 -23.15
C GLU A 108 25.61 -2.88 -21.78
N GLY A 109 25.79 -1.58 -21.54
CA GLY A 109 26.29 -1.05 -20.28
C GLY A 109 25.24 -1.20 -19.18
N ILE A 110 25.67 -1.59 -17.98
CA ILE A 110 24.82 -1.79 -16.80
C ILE A 110 24.94 -0.58 -15.89
N THR A 111 26.11 -0.36 -15.28
CA THR A 111 26.33 0.74 -14.34
C THR A 111 27.77 1.24 -14.46
N LEU A 112 27.97 2.55 -14.24
CA LEU A 112 29.27 3.21 -14.14
C LEU A 112 29.47 3.77 -12.72
N TYR A 113 30.56 3.39 -12.07
CA TYR A 113 30.98 3.90 -10.76
C TYR A 113 32.27 4.72 -10.88
N GLU A 114 32.41 5.75 -10.05
CA GLU A 114 33.64 6.52 -9.92
C GLU A 114 34.24 6.34 -8.52
N LEU A 115 35.54 6.05 -8.46
CA LEU A 115 36.34 6.02 -7.24
C LEU A 115 37.27 7.23 -7.23
N GLU A 116 36.91 8.26 -6.47
CA GLU A 116 37.70 9.49 -6.35
C GLU A 116 38.99 9.29 -5.54
N SER A 117 38.98 8.40 -4.53
CA SER A 117 40.18 8.12 -3.74
C SER A 117 40.09 6.82 -2.95
N GLY A 118 41.24 6.24 -2.63
CA GLY A 118 41.33 5.14 -1.67
C GLY A 118 40.72 3.84 -2.20
N LYS A 119 39.64 3.38 -1.56
CA LYS A 119 39.08 2.04 -1.78
C LYS A 119 37.59 2.00 -1.46
N GLU A 120 36.81 1.38 -2.33
CA GLU A 120 35.36 1.24 -2.18
C GLU A 120 34.86 -0.12 -2.66
N THR A 121 33.64 -0.51 -2.28
CA THR A 121 32.99 -1.73 -2.76
C THR A 121 31.72 -1.39 -3.51
N PHE A 122 31.71 -1.75 -4.79
CA PHE A 122 30.62 -1.44 -5.71
C PHE A 122 29.72 -2.66 -5.92
N PRO A 123 28.42 -2.56 -5.59
CA PRO A 123 27.48 -3.65 -5.75
C PRO A 123 26.91 -3.72 -7.18
N PHE A 124 26.64 -4.92 -7.67
CA PHE A 124 25.90 -5.16 -8.91
C PHE A 124 24.91 -6.29 -8.68
N TYR A 125 23.65 -6.05 -8.99
CA TYR A 125 22.58 -7.03 -8.83
C TYR A 125 22.30 -7.68 -10.18
N LEU A 126 22.77 -8.91 -10.36
CA LEU A 126 22.92 -9.52 -11.68
C LEU A 126 22.18 -10.85 -11.77
N THR A 127 21.68 -11.16 -12.97
CA THR A 127 21.25 -12.51 -13.32
C THR A 127 22.45 -13.43 -13.59
N LYS A 128 22.22 -14.74 -13.59
CA LYS A 128 23.20 -15.72 -14.10
C LYS A 128 23.68 -15.34 -15.51
N GLY A 129 24.99 -15.18 -15.70
CA GLY A 129 25.52 -14.84 -17.02
C GLY A 129 27.00 -14.54 -17.05
N THR A 130 27.47 -14.14 -18.22
CA THR A 130 28.83 -13.63 -18.44
C THR A 130 28.76 -12.11 -18.47
N TYR A 131 29.68 -11.47 -17.75
CA TYR A 131 29.76 -10.02 -17.64
C TYR A 131 31.19 -9.55 -17.87
N TYR A 132 31.30 -8.32 -18.34
CA TYR A 132 32.58 -7.66 -18.57
C TYR A 132 32.73 -6.47 -17.64
N ILE A 133 33.87 -6.39 -16.99
CA ILE A 133 34.30 -5.24 -16.20
C ILE A 133 35.23 -4.42 -17.07
N ARG A 134 35.04 -3.10 -17.11
CA ARG A 134 35.94 -2.14 -17.72
C ARG A 134 36.45 -1.20 -16.62
N ILE A 135 37.76 -1.06 -16.52
CA ILE A 135 38.42 -0.10 -15.63
C ILE A 135 39.16 0.91 -16.50
N PHE A 136 38.95 2.19 -16.24
CA PHE A 136 39.55 3.28 -17.02
C PHE A 136 39.67 4.55 -16.16
N SER A 137 40.29 5.60 -16.69
CA SER A 137 40.44 6.89 -16.02
C SER A 137 40.31 8.04 -17.02
N ASN A 138 40.13 9.26 -16.50
CA ASN A 138 40.14 10.50 -17.29
C ASN A 138 41.59 10.91 -17.68
N ASP A 139 42.26 10.07 -18.44
CA ASP A 139 43.60 10.31 -19.02
C ASP A 139 44.76 10.35 -18.01
N GLN A 140 44.55 9.78 -16.82
CA GLN A 140 45.57 9.71 -15.77
C GLN A 140 46.13 8.30 -15.63
N PRO A 141 47.47 8.13 -15.72
CA PRO A 141 48.09 6.87 -15.39
C PRO A 141 47.83 6.49 -13.92
N MET A 142 47.29 5.29 -13.69
CA MET A 142 46.82 4.87 -12.37
C MET A 142 47.05 3.40 -12.13
N LYS A 143 47.57 3.06 -10.93
CA LYS A 143 47.65 1.67 -10.47
C LYS A 143 46.45 1.33 -9.63
N TYR A 144 45.86 0.18 -9.89
CA TYR A 144 44.69 -0.27 -9.15
C TYR A 144 44.77 -1.76 -8.80
N SER A 145 43.90 -2.16 -7.89
CA SER A 145 43.60 -3.55 -7.63
C SER A 145 42.12 -3.72 -7.35
N PHE A 146 41.55 -4.84 -7.75
CA PHE A 146 40.20 -5.20 -7.32
C PHE A 146 40.07 -6.68 -6.97
N THR A 147 39.12 -6.97 -6.09
CA THR A 147 38.66 -8.32 -5.81
C THR A 147 37.16 -8.38 -6.05
N SER A 148 36.70 -9.46 -6.67
CA SER A 148 35.26 -9.72 -6.84
C SER A 148 34.76 -10.70 -5.79
N SER A 149 33.54 -10.48 -5.29
CA SER A 149 32.85 -11.41 -4.39
C SER A 149 31.39 -11.56 -4.81
N PHE A 150 30.74 -12.65 -4.42
CA PHE A 150 29.37 -12.92 -4.82
C PHE A 150 28.54 -13.50 -3.69
N SER A 151 27.32 -12.99 -3.52
CA SER A 151 26.30 -13.54 -2.62
C SER A 151 25.02 -13.82 -3.38
N LYS A 152 24.48 -15.04 -3.21
CA LYS A 152 23.17 -15.41 -3.75
C LYS A 152 22.07 -14.51 -3.16
N GLY A 153 21.12 -14.08 -3.98
CA GLY A 153 19.83 -13.59 -3.50
C GLY A 153 18.80 -13.59 -4.61
N ASP A 154 17.57 -13.97 -4.25
CA ASP A 154 16.48 -14.14 -5.20
C ASP A 154 15.61 -12.85 -5.33
N ASN A 155 15.82 -11.88 -4.44
CA ASN A 155 15.02 -10.65 -4.29
C ASN A 155 15.83 -9.39 -4.60
N PHE A 156 16.65 -9.44 -5.64
CA PHE A 156 17.33 -8.26 -6.17
C PHE A 156 16.68 -7.78 -7.47
N GLU A 157 16.94 -6.52 -7.83
CA GLU A 157 16.42 -5.88 -9.04
C GLU A 157 16.79 -6.64 -10.33
N ASN A 158 17.98 -7.26 -10.34
CA ASN A 158 18.57 -8.03 -11.42
C ASN A 158 18.63 -7.29 -12.77
N GLU A 159 19.80 -6.74 -13.06
CA GLU A 159 20.08 -6.07 -14.33
C GLU A 159 20.21 -7.07 -15.50
N LEU A 160 19.77 -6.73 -16.71
CA LEU A 160 19.18 -5.43 -17.12
C LEU A 160 17.67 -5.37 -16.85
N ASN A 161 17.16 -4.32 -16.19
CA ASN A 161 15.72 -4.15 -15.94
C ASN A 161 15.15 -2.79 -16.39
N ASN A 162 15.87 -2.08 -17.27
CA ASN A 162 15.58 -0.70 -17.70
C ASN A 162 14.29 -0.45 -18.50
N THR A 163 13.55 -1.50 -18.87
CA THR A 163 12.37 -1.41 -19.76
C THR A 163 11.22 -2.29 -19.28
N LYS A 164 9.99 -2.03 -19.75
CA LYS A 164 8.85 -2.92 -19.48
C LYS A 164 9.06 -4.36 -19.98
N SER A 165 9.82 -4.54 -21.06
CA SER A 165 10.15 -5.86 -21.61
C SER A 165 11.17 -6.62 -20.76
N THR A 166 12.04 -5.91 -20.06
CA THR A 166 13.07 -6.47 -19.18
C THR A 166 12.70 -6.38 -17.70
N ALA A 167 11.50 -5.89 -17.39
CA ALA A 167 11.08 -5.57 -16.04
C ALA A 167 11.16 -6.76 -15.07
N LYS A 168 11.68 -6.51 -13.87
CA LYS A 168 11.76 -7.50 -12.80
C LYS A 168 10.38 -7.81 -12.24
N LEU A 169 10.00 -9.08 -12.21
CA LEU A 169 8.75 -9.50 -11.55
C LEU A 169 8.87 -9.31 -10.03
N MET A 170 8.04 -8.42 -9.47
CA MET A 170 7.89 -8.29 -8.03
C MET A 170 6.99 -9.37 -7.47
N ILE A 171 7.50 -10.06 -6.46
CA ILE A 171 6.73 -10.99 -5.65
C ILE A 171 6.05 -10.19 -4.54
N PRO A 172 4.72 -10.29 -4.35
CA PRO A 172 4.00 -9.69 -3.24
C PRO A 172 4.67 -9.91 -1.88
N ASN A 173 4.65 -8.87 -1.04
CA ASN A 173 5.20 -8.87 0.33
C ASN A 173 6.68 -9.27 0.42
N THR A 174 7.40 -9.15 -0.69
CA THR A 174 8.84 -9.42 -0.78
C THR A 174 9.58 -8.11 -0.94
N THR A 175 10.61 -7.90 -0.12
CA THR A 175 11.48 -6.73 -0.24
C THR A 175 12.51 -6.98 -1.33
N PHE A 176 12.48 -6.13 -2.36
CA PHE A 176 13.50 -6.07 -3.39
C PHE A 176 14.55 -5.04 -3.02
N THR A 177 15.81 -5.34 -3.28
CA THR A 177 16.93 -4.40 -3.10
C THR A 177 17.58 -4.14 -4.45
N GLY A 178 17.97 -2.89 -4.64
CA GLY A 178 18.47 -2.40 -5.91
C GLY A 178 19.37 -1.19 -5.78
N THR A 179 19.92 -0.76 -6.90
CA THR A 179 20.77 0.41 -7.04
C THR A 179 20.28 1.25 -8.20
N LEU A 180 20.23 2.57 -8.02
CA LEU A 180 20.02 3.51 -9.11
C LEU A 180 21.28 4.35 -9.34
N ASN A 181 21.50 4.73 -10.59
CA ASN A 181 22.57 5.63 -11.03
C ASN A 181 21.97 6.75 -11.87
N ASP A 182 22.37 8.00 -11.62
CA ASP A 182 21.93 9.16 -12.40
C ASP A 182 22.60 9.26 -13.79
N GLY A 183 23.60 8.43 -14.07
CA GLY A 183 24.35 8.45 -15.31
C GLY A 183 25.27 9.66 -15.46
N GLY A 184 25.46 10.44 -14.40
CA GLY A 184 26.26 11.66 -14.37
C GLY A 184 25.78 12.78 -15.31
N TYR A 185 26.71 13.62 -15.76
CA TYR A 185 26.38 14.89 -16.41
C TYR A 185 25.69 14.76 -17.78
N ASP A 186 25.88 13.65 -18.48
CA ASP A 186 25.33 13.41 -19.82
C ASP A 186 24.17 12.39 -19.84
N ASN A 187 23.83 11.82 -18.67
CA ASN A 187 22.74 10.89 -18.48
C ASN A 187 22.82 9.65 -19.40
N GLN A 188 24.02 9.32 -19.93
CA GLN A 188 24.22 8.20 -20.86
C GLN A 188 24.10 6.84 -20.17
N PHE A 189 24.37 6.79 -18.86
CA PHE A 189 24.29 5.59 -18.02
C PHE A 189 23.23 5.73 -16.93
N ALA A 190 22.22 6.58 -17.18
CA ALA A 190 21.13 6.75 -16.24
C ALA A 190 20.32 5.46 -16.17
N ASP A 191 20.23 4.95 -14.96
CA ASP A 191 19.60 3.70 -14.63
C ASP A 191 18.14 3.94 -14.24
N VAL A 192 17.27 3.07 -14.73
CA VAL A 192 15.83 3.13 -14.52
C VAL A 192 15.32 1.75 -14.14
N ASP A 193 15.20 1.48 -12.85
CA ASP A 193 14.65 0.19 -12.45
C ASP A 193 13.16 0.07 -12.80
N VAL A 194 12.85 -0.90 -13.66
CA VAL A 194 11.46 -1.27 -13.98
C VAL A 194 11.09 -2.58 -13.31
N TYR A 195 10.05 -2.50 -12.49
CA TYR A 195 9.42 -3.64 -11.85
C TYR A 195 8.03 -3.88 -12.44
N LYS A 196 7.64 -5.15 -12.58
CA LYS A 196 6.31 -5.59 -12.99
C LYS A 196 5.61 -6.27 -11.81
N PHE A 197 4.36 -5.92 -11.56
CA PHE A 197 3.52 -6.61 -10.58
C PHE A 197 2.10 -6.83 -11.13
N GLU A 198 1.42 -7.84 -10.57
CA GLU A 198 0.06 -8.21 -10.97
C GLU A 198 -0.84 -8.27 -9.74
N LEU A 199 -1.98 -7.57 -9.83
CA LEU A 199 -3.08 -7.74 -8.89
C LEU A 199 -4.03 -8.79 -9.43
N SER A 200 -4.27 -9.85 -8.64
CA SER A 200 -5.21 -10.92 -8.97
C SER A 200 -6.68 -10.52 -8.80
N GLU A 201 -6.94 -9.46 -8.04
CA GLU A 201 -8.25 -8.87 -7.74
C GLU A 201 -8.16 -7.35 -7.57
N ASP A 202 -9.30 -6.66 -7.55
CA ASP A 202 -9.36 -5.24 -7.21
C ASP A 202 -8.91 -5.04 -5.74
N GLY A 203 -8.05 -4.08 -5.46
CA GLY A 203 -7.57 -3.85 -4.09
C GLY A 203 -6.63 -2.67 -3.92
N LEU A 204 -6.28 -2.36 -2.67
CA LEU A 204 -5.26 -1.37 -2.35
C LEU A 204 -3.88 -1.99 -2.49
N LEU A 205 -3.06 -1.38 -3.34
CA LEU A 205 -1.62 -1.50 -3.33
C LEU A 205 -1.07 -0.63 -2.20
N GLU A 206 -0.32 -1.24 -1.28
CA GLU A 206 0.56 -0.52 -0.36
C GLU A 206 2.00 -0.78 -0.79
N MET A 207 2.77 0.27 -1.03
CA MET A 207 4.16 0.17 -1.43
C MET A 207 5.00 1.07 -0.54
N THR A 208 6.12 0.54 -0.06
CA THR A 208 7.10 1.30 0.70
C THR A 208 8.43 1.26 -0.03
N PHE A 209 8.92 2.44 -0.40
CA PHE A 209 10.26 2.66 -0.93
C PHE A 209 11.16 3.17 0.19
N THR A 210 12.29 2.52 0.44
CA THR A 210 13.25 2.85 1.50
C THR A 210 14.60 3.16 0.89
N PRO A 211 15.02 4.44 0.85
CA PRO A 211 16.37 4.80 0.45
C PRO A 211 17.38 4.40 1.54
N HIS A 212 18.51 3.78 1.16
CA HIS A 212 19.63 3.50 2.09
C HIS A 212 20.73 4.55 2.04
N THR A 213 20.66 5.45 1.07
CA THR A 213 21.54 6.61 0.90
C THR A 213 20.69 7.86 0.66
N ARG A 214 21.29 9.05 0.63
CA ARG A 214 20.55 10.29 0.32
C ARG A 214 20.16 10.30 -1.15
N ILE A 215 18.86 10.25 -1.47
CA ILE A 215 18.41 10.17 -2.87
C ILE A 215 17.40 11.26 -3.24
N VAL A 216 17.50 11.73 -4.49
CA VAL A 216 16.48 12.53 -5.18
C VAL A 216 15.83 11.62 -6.22
N ASN A 217 14.65 11.09 -5.92
CA ASN A 217 14.02 10.08 -6.77
C ASN A 217 12.74 10.57 -7.43
N LYS A 218 12.52 10.03 -8.62
CA LYS A 218 11.21 9.97 -9.25
C LYS A 218 10.70 8.54 -9.19
N ILE A 219 9.46 8.37 -8.72
CA ILE A 219 8.73 7.11 -8.72
C ILE A 219 7.50 7.27 -9.59
N VAL A 220 7.35 6.37 -10.55
CA VAL A 220 6.19 6.31 -11.43
C VAL A 220 5.56 4.94 -11.32
N ILE A 221 4.24 4.90 -11.19
CA ILE A 221 3.48 3.67 -11.39
C ILE A 221 2.58 3.88 -12.60
N GLU A 222 2.57 2.93 -13.52
CA GLU A 222 1.85 3.03 -14.79
C GLU A 222 1.16 1.73 -15.21
N GLN A 223 0.18 1.88 -16.08
CA GLN A 223 -0.49 0.77 -16.76
C GLN A 223 0.34 0.23 -17.95
N PRO A 224 0.01 -0.95 -18.48
CA PRO A 224 0.72 -1.53 -19.63
C PRO A 224 0.70 -0.63 -20.87
N ASN A 225 -0.38 0.12 -21.07
CA ASN A 225 -0.55 1.07 -22.17
C ASN A 225 0.25 2.39 -22.01
N GLY A 226 0.97 2.59 -20.89
CA GLY A 226 1.73 3.81 -20.61
C GLY A 226 0.96 4.89 -19.86
N GLY A 227 -0.29 4.64 -19.45
CA GLY A 227 -1.02 5.58 -18.59
C GLY A 227 -0.44 5.62 -17.19
N GLU A 228 0.15 6.75 -16.79
CA GLU A 228 0.60 6.99 -15.42
C GLU A 228 -0.58 6.99 -14.45
N ILE A 229 -0.49 6.20 -13.39
CA ILE A 229 -1.47 6.11 -12.30
C ILE A 229 -0.96 6.75 -11.00
N HIS A 230 0.35 6.89 -10.86
CA HIS A 230 0.96 7.59 -9.74
C HIS A 230 2.30 8.19 -10.17
N PHE A 231 2.57 9.37 -9.64
CA PHE A 231 3.81 10.09 -9.81
C PHE A 231 4.20 10.71 -8.47
N SER A 232 5.40 10.40 -8.03
CA SER A 232 6.09 11.09 -6.95
C SER A 232 7.42 11.58 -7.49
N ASN A 233 7.69 12.88 -7.34
CA ASN A 233 8.98 13.48 -7.64
C ASN A 233 9.32 14.35 -6.45
N ASN A 234 10.49 14.13 -5.88
CA ASN A 234 10.86 14.84 -4.68
C ASN A 234 12.29 15.36 -4.74
N GLN A 235 12.40 16.69 -4.83
CA GLN A 235 13.66 17.42 -4.84
C GLN A 235 14.25 17.63 -3.43
N SER A 236 13.55 17.22 -2.36
CA SER A 236 13.98 17.39 -0.98
C SER A 236 14.28 16.05 -0.30
N ASP A 237 15.56 15.67 -0.28
CA ASP A 237 16.27 14.78 0.66
C ASP A 237 15.44 13.76 1.47
N TRP A 238 15.18 12.59 0.88
CA TRP A 238 14.55 11.47 1.56
C TRP A 238 15.61 10.57 2.18
N SER A 239 15.97 10.84 3.43
CA SER A 239 16.51 9.81 4.32
C SER A 239 15.41 8.93 4.93
N GLN A 240 14.13 9.19 4.58
CA GLN A 240 12.96 8.53 5.15
C GLN A 240 12.27 7.64 4.12
N PRO A 241 11.61 6.55 4.54
CA PRO A 241 10.77 5.75 3.65
C PRO A 241 9.62 6.55 3.04
N LEU A 242 9.29 6.26 1.78
CA LEU A 242 8.12 6.76 1.05
C LEU A 242 7.06 5.68 0.95
N ASP A 243 5.90 5.95 1.56
CA ASP A 243 4.72 5.09 1.48
C ASP A 243 3.76 5.57 0.39
N ILE A 244 3.37 4.66 -0.50
CA ILE A 244 2.42 4.86 -1.58
C ILE A 244 1.21 3.95 -1.33
N ARG A 245 0.01 4.52 -1.42
CA ARG A 245 -1.27 3.82 -1.24
C ARG A 245 -2.20 4.10 -2.41
N LEU A 246 -2.54 3.07 -3.19
CA LEU A 246 -3.36 3.21 -4.41
C LEU A 246 -4.43 2.14 -4.50
N ASN A 247 -5.69 2.54 -4.67
CA ASN A 247 -6.76 1.61 -5.01
C ASN A 247 -6.69 1.28 -6.50
N LEU A 248 -6.33 0.05 -6.83
CA LEU A 248 -6.12 -0.40 -8.19
C LEU A 248 -7.11 -1.50 -8.56
N LYS A 249 -7.49 -1.52 -9.84
CA LYS A 249 -8.25 -2.64 -10.41
C LYS A 249 -7.35 -3.84 -10.62
N LYS A 250 -7.93 -5.04 -10.64
CA LYS A 250 -7.27 -6.26 -11.10
C LYS A 250 -6.53 -5.99 -12.40
N GLY A 251 -5.25 -6.34 -12.46
CA GLY A 251 -4.45 -6.12 -13.66
C GLY A 251 -2.95 -6.08 -13.41
N ILE A 252 -2.21 -5.89 -14.51
CA ILE A 252 -0.75 -5.76 -14.53
C ILE A 252 -0.39 -4.28 -14.45
N TYR A 253 0.64 -3.96 -13.69
CA TYR A 253 1.18 -2.62 -13.55
C TYR A 253 2.71 -2.65 -13.56
N TYR A 254 3.29 -1.49 -13.83
CA TYR A 254 4.73 -1.28 -13.83
C TYR A 254 5.09 -0.18 -12.84
N LEU A 255 6.09 -0.44 -12.01
CA LEU A 255 6.77 0.54 -11.17
C LEU A 255 8.07 0.92 -11.90
N LYS A 256 8.33 2.22 -12.03
CA LYS A 256 9.59 2.75 -12.55
C LYS A 256 10.23 3.66 -11.51
N LEU A 257 11.48 3.39 -11.19
CA LEU A 257 12.29 4.19 -10.30
C LEU A 257 13.35 4.92 -11.14
N TYR A 258 13.65 6.15 -10.78
CA TYR A 258 14.68 6.96 -11.43
C TYR A 258 15.46 7.70 -10.36
N ASP A 259 16.78 7.73 -10.49
CA ASP A 259 17.59 8.74 -9.83
C ASP A 259 17.53 10.03 -10.67
N THR A 260 17.22 11.14 -10.01
CA THR A 260 17.17 12.48 -10.63
C THR A 260 18.18 13.43 -10.01
N SER A 261 19.11 12.89 -9.21
CA SER A 261 20.24 13.61 -8.66
C SER A 261 21.33 13.85 -9.72
N SER A 262 22.40 14.53 -9.31
CA SER A 262 23.53 14.84 -10.18
C SER A 262 24.84 14.48 -9.49
N GLY A 263 25.68 13.66 -10.13
CA GLY A 263 27.07 13.43 -9.76
C GLY A 263 27.55 11.98 -9.67
N TYR A 264 27.21 11.08 -10.59
CA TYR A 264 27.72 9.69 -10.67
C TYR A 264 27.57 8.90 -9.35
N ASN A 265 26.55 9.25 -8.57
CA ASN A 265 26.34 8.60 -7.30
C ASN A 265 25.42 7.41 -7.50
N VAL A 266 25.88 6.23 -7.13
CA VAL A 266 24.99 5.08 -7.06
C VAL A 266 24.31 5.01 -5.70
N ARG A 267 23.01 4.73 -5.73
CA ARG A 267 22.11 4.86 -4.59
C ARG A 267 21.38 3.55 -4.35
N GLU A 268 21.71 2.88 -3.25
CA GLU A 268 21.02 1.66 -2.85
C GLU A 268 19.64 1.98 -2.25
N TYR A 269 18.63 1.20 -2.64
CA TYR A 269 17.26 1.30 -2.14
C TYR A 269 16.69 -0.09 -1.86
N SER A 270 15.60 -0.11 -1.10
CA SER A 270 14.71 -1.26 -1.04
C SER A 270 13.27 -0.86 -1.36
N VAL A 271 12.53 -1.75 -2.01
CA VAL A 271 11.11 -1.56 -2.30
C VAL A 271 10.32 -2.81 -1.94
N VAL A 272 9.17 -2.63 -1.31
CA VAL A 272 8.21 -3.71 -1.05
C VAL A 272 6.84 -3.28 -1.56
N ALA A 273 6.20 -4.17 -2.30
CA ALA A 273 4.81 -4.04 -2.70
C ALA A 273 3.98 -5.08 -1.95
N SER A 274 3.05 -4.60 -1.15
CA SER A 274 2.08 -5.40 -0.42
C SER A 274 0.72 -5.27 -1.10
N PHE A 275 0.08 -6.42 -1.33
CA PHE A 275 -1.30 -6.51 -1.78
C PHE A 275 -2.06 -7.18 -0.65
N PRO A 276 -2.46 -6.44 0.38
CA PRO A 276 -3.18 -7.05 1.48
C PRO A 276 -4.44 -7.67 0.87
N SER A 277 -4.56 -8.99 0.91
CA SER A 277 -5.69 -9.75 0.34
C SER A 277 -7.00 -9.51 1.09
N ASN A 278 -7.06 -8.43 1.89
CA ASN A 278 -8.12 -8.03 2.80
C ASN A 278 -8.11 -6.52 3.02
N ILE A 279 -7.98 -5.75 1.95
CA ILE A 279 -8.43 -4.36 2.02
C ILE A 279 -9.94 -4.44 1.89
N THR A 280 -10.62 -4.47 3.03
CA THR A 280 -11.97 -3.92 3.06
C THR A 280 -11.82 -2.49 2.58
N GLU A 281 -12.12 -2.25 1.30
CA GLU A 281 -12.45 -0.94 0.75
C GLU A 281 -13.02 -0.08 1.87
N PRO A 282 -12.47 1.11 2.16
CA PRO A 282 -12.83 1.88 3.34
C PRO A 282 -14.34 1.92 3.42
N SER A 283 -14.88 1.19 4.40
CA SER A 283 -16.32 1.12 4.51
C SER A 283 -16.81 2.52 4.83
N ILE A 284 -18.00 2.84 4.31
CA ILE A 284 -18.78 4.01 4.71
C ILE A 284 -18.80 4.20 6.23
N PHE A 285 -18.72 3.14 7.04
CA PHE A 285 -18.59 3.18 8.48
C PHE A 285 -17.69 2.04 8.98
N LYS A 286 -16.90 2.28 10.03
CA LYS A 286 -15.96 1.29 10.57
C LYS A 286 -16.60 -0.05 10.96
N ASP A 287 -17.87 -0.02 11.36
CA ASP A 287 -18.64 -1.15 11.89
C ASP A 287 -19.72 -1.67 10.92
N VAL A 288 -19.66 -1.28 9.64
CA VAL A 288 -20.59 -1.76 8.60
C VAL A 288 -19.78 -2.23 7.38
N PRO A 289 -19.14 -3.41 7.39
CA PRO A 289 -18.38 -3.89 6.23
C PRO A 289 -19.27 -4.04 4.98
N LYS A 290 -18.69 -4.06 3.76
CA LYS A 290 -19.44 -4.31 2.50
C LYS A 290 -20.24 -5.61 2.51
N SER A 291 -19.79 -6.61 3.28
CA SER A 291 -20.50 -7.88 3.49
C SER A 291 -21.69 -7.79 4.45
N HIS A 292 -21.90 -6.65 5.11
CA HIS A 292 -23.03 -6.45 6.01
C HIS A 292 -24.36 -6.57 5.23
N PRO A 293 -25.35 -7.34 5.71
CA PRO A 293 -26.60 -7.60 4.96
C PRO A 293 -27.39 -6.35 4.55
N TYR A 294 -27.18 -5.24 5.26
CA TYR A 294 -27.81 -3.95 4.99
C TYR A 294 -26.84 -2.86 4.51
N TYR A 295 -25.67 -3.24 3.98
CA TYR A 295 -24.64 -2.30 3.55
C TYR A 295 -25.19 -1.30 2.52
N GLU A 296 -25.89 -1.78 1.49
CA GLU A 296 -26.41 -0.93 0.40
C GLU A 296 -27.34 0.17 0.92
N GLN A 297 -28.27 -0.19 1.81
CA GLN A 297 -29.25 0.74 2.36
C GLN A 297 -28.55 1.78 3.26
N ILE A 298 -27.57 1.35 4.05
CA ILE A 298 -26.81 2.25 4.92
C ILE A 298 -25.91 3.18 4.08
N ALA A 299 -25.30 2.67 3.00
CA ALA A 299 -24.49 3.44 2.05
C ALA A 299 -25.31 4.54 1.39
N PHE A 300 -26.49 4.19 0.87
CA PHE A 300 -27.41 5.13 0.25
C PHE A 300 -27.77 6.27 1.20
N MET A 301 -28.07 5.96 2.48
CA MET A 301 -28.41 6.98 3.48
C MET A 301 -27.25 7.93 3.78
N LYS A 302 -26.02 7.42 3.81
CA LYS A 302 -24.83 8.25 4.01
C LYS A 302 -24.56 9.15 2.82
N GLU A 303 -24.61 8.60 1.61
CA GLU A 303 -24.35 9.33 0.36
C GLU A 303 -25.35 10.46 0.13
N LYS A 304 -26.63 10.23 0.46
CA LYS A 304 -27.68 11.26 0.41
C LYS A 304 -27.61 12.29 1.54
N GLY A 305 -26.67 12.17 2.48
CA GLY A 305 -26.56 13.05 3.65
C GLY A 305 -27.67 12.86 4.69
N VAL A 306 -28.47 11.79 4.57
CA VAL A 306 -29.62 11.53 5.44
C VAL A 306 -29.15 11.02 6.81
N ILE A 307 -28.12 10.17 6.85
CA ILE A 307 -27.51 9.68 8.09
C ILE A 307 -25.98 9.81 8.02
N SER A 308 -25.40 10.62 8.92
CA SER A 308 -23.96 10.87 8.96
C SER A 308 -23.16 9.90 9.84
N GLY A 309 -23.84 9.10 10.68
CA GLY A 309 -23.19 8.25 11.69
C GLY A 309 -22.76 9.01 12.95
N TYR A 310 -21.82 8.45 13.71
CA TYR A 310 -21.25 9.05 14.91
C TYR A 310 -19.86 9.65 14.63
N ALA A 311 -19.39 10.53 15.52
CA ALA A 311 -18.10 11.21 15.38
C ALA A 311 -16.89 10.27 15.32
N ASP A 312 -17.02 9.05 15.87
CA ASP A 312 -16.00 7.99 15.82
C ASP A 312 -15.94 7.22 14.48
N ASN A 313 -16.75 7.65 13.50
CA ASN A 313 -16.98 7.03 12.19
C ASN A 313 -17.67 5.65 12.26
N THR A 314 -18.50 5.42 13.29
CA THR A 314 -19.38 4.23 13.39
C THR A 314 -20.82 4.56 13.01
N PHE A 315 -21.56 3.54 12.56
CA PHE A 315 -23.01 3.60 12.33
C PHE A 315 -23.81 3.03 13.48
N ARG A 316 -23.27 2.06 14.23
CA ARG A 316 -23.91 1.30 15.31
C ARG A 316 -25.19 0.58 14.87
N PRO A 317 -25.11 -0.36 13.90
CA PRO A 317 -26.28 -0.91 13.21
C PRO A 317 -27.29 -1.61 14.12
N ASN A 318 -26.82 -2.26 15.19
CA ASN A 318 -27.64 -3.02 16.14
C ASN A 318 -28.20 -2.18 17.30
N PHE A 319 -27.78 -0.92 17.43
CA PHE A 319 -28.30 -0.06 18.50
C PHE A 319 -29.72 0.36 18.17
N SER A 320 -30.59 0.41 19.19
CA SER A 320 -31.94 0.94 19.01
C SER A 320 -31.89 2.41 18.63
N ILE A 321 -32.76 2.84 17.72
CA ILE A 321 -32.82 4.24 17.31
C ILE A 321 -33.65 5.04 18.32
N ALA A 322 -33.02 6.07 18.89
CA ALA A 322 -33.67 7.01 19.80
C ALA A 322 -34.60 7.98 19.04
N ARG A 323 -35.69 8.39 19.69
CA ARG A 323 -36.70 9.32 19.15
C ARG A 323 -36.10 10.62 18.62
N MET A 324 -35.14 11.21 19.34
CA MET A 324 -34.48 12.45 18.94
C MET A 324 -33.68 12.34 17.63
N HIS A 325 -33.07 11.18 17.36
CA HIS A 325 -32.31 10.97 16.14
C HIS A 325 -33.23 10.95 14.92
N VAL A 326 -34.42 10.35 15.03
CA VAL A 326 -35.40 10.30 13.94
C VAL A 326 -35.85 11.70 13.51
N ALA A 327 -36.02 12.62 14.46
CA ALA A 327 -36.38 14.01 14.15
C ALA A 327 -35.37 14.69 13.21
N THR A 328 -34.08 14.47 13.43
CA THR A 328 -33.03 15.04 12.56
C THR A 328 -32.94 14.30 11.23
N ILE A 329 -33.02 12.97 11.27
CA ILE A 329 -32.90 12.15 10.06
C ILE A 329 -34.04 12.44 9.08
N LEU A 330 -35.27 12.64 9.56
CA LEU A 330 -36.40 12.97 8.68
C LEU A 330 -36.27 14.35 8.03
N GLN A 331 -35.71 15.34 8.73
CA GLN A 331 -35.37 16.63 8.11
C GLN A 331 -34.32 16.48 7.02
N ASN A 332 -33.24 15.73 7.29
CA ASN A 332 -32.20 15.48 6.31
C ASN A 332 -32.72 14.66 5.12
N ALA A 333 -33.75 13.83 5.32
CA ALA A 333 -34.45 13.11 4.26
C ALA A 333 -35.34 14.02 3.37
N GLY A 334 -35.40 15.32 3.64
CA GLY A 334 -36.17 16.28 2.85
C GLY A 334 -37.67 16.29 3.15
N VAL A 335 -38.09 15.77 4.31
CA VAL A 335 -39.50 15.81 4.73
C VAL A 335 -39.98 17.25 4.86
N LYS A 336 -41.14 17.55 4.25
CA LYS A 336 -41.73 18.90 4.30
C LYS A 336 -42.41 19.16 5.65
N LEU A 337 -41.74 19.89 6.53
CA LEU A 337 -42.25 20.23 7.88
C LEU A 337 -43.11 21.49 7.89
N THR A 338 -44.26 21.45 7.20
CA THR A 338 -45.20 22.59 7.22
C THR A 338 -45.93 22.64 8.57
N PRO A 339 -45.85 23.74 9.34
CA PRO A 339 -46.53 23.83 10.63
C PRO A 339 -48.06 23.78 10.49
N ILE A 340 -48.71 22.83 11.16
CA ILE A 340 -50.18 22.71 11.25
C ILE A 340 -50.72 23.02 12.65
N ARG A 341 -49.83 23.10 13.66
CA ARG A 341 -50.15 23.45 15.05
C ARG A 341 -49.05 24.32 15.67
N PRO A 342 -49.34 25.12 16.72
CA PRO A 342 -48.31 25.84 17.45
C PRO A 342 -47.31 24.87 18.11
N GLY A 343 -46.15 25.40 18.51
CA GLY A 343 -45.17 24.64 19.28
C GLY A 343 -45.68 24.28 20.68
N THR A 344 -44.94 23.43 21.38
CA THR A 344 -45.26 23.03 22.77
C THR A 344 -44.00 23.00 23.63
N THR A 345 -44.16 23.00 24.95
CA THR A 345 -43.04 22.83 25.88
C THR A 345 -43.01 21.39 26.38
N PHE A 346 -41.92 20.69 26.10
CA PHE A 346 -41.62 19.39 26.70
C PHE A 346 -40.69 19.58 27.90
N LYS A 347 -41.01 18.95 29.03
CA LYS A 347 -40.25 19.07 30.29
C LYS A 347 -38.82 18.54 30.18
N ASP A 348 -38.58 17.62 29.26
CA ASP A 348 -37.31 16.93 29.00
C ASP A 348 -36.60 17.40 27.72
N VAL A 349 -37.11 18.45 27.07
CA VAL A 349 -36.47 19.06 25.88
C VAL A 349 -36.40 20.58 26.09
N PRO A 350 -35.47 21.07 26.95
CA PRO A 350 -35.25 22.52 27.09
C PRO A 350 -34.77 23.14 25.77
N THR A 351 -34.87 24.46 25.63
CA THR A 351 -34.42 25.20 24.43
C THR A 351 -32.92 25.04 24.13
N THR A 352 -32.13 24.64 25.13
CA THR A 352 -30.69 24.33 24.99
C THR A 352 -30.41 22.90 24.54
N HIS A 353 -31.43 22.04 24.43
CA HIS A 353 -31.25 20.66 23.99
C HIS A 353 -30.82 20.62 22.51
N PRO A 354 -29.78 19.85 22.11
CA PRO A 354 -29.24 19.86 20.74
C PRO A 354 -30.26 19.54 19.64
N TYR A 355 -31.33 18.83 19.99
CA TYR A 355 -32.41 18.44 19.08
C TYR A 355 -33.69 19.27 19.25
N TYR A 356 -33.66 20.37 20.01
CA TYR A 356 -34.85 21.17 20.33
C TYR A 356 -35.59 21.62 19.06
N ASP A 357 -34.92 22.30 18.14
CA ASP A 357 -35.53 22.84 16.92
C ASP A 357 -36.10 21.73 16.04
N SER A 358 -35.35 20.64 15.87
CA SER A 358 -35.78 19.46 15.13
C SER A 358 -37.05 18.85 15.70
N ILE A 359 -37.11 18.68 17.02
CA ILE A 359 -38.27 18.11 17.71
C ILE A 359 -39.47 19.06 17.58
N GLN A 360 -39.29 20.36 17.75
CA GLN A 360 -40.35 21.35 17.59
C GLN A 360 -40.88 21.38 16.15
N ALA A 361 -40.02 21.28 15.15
CA ALA A 361 -40.41 21.29 13.75
C ALA A 361 -41.31 20.10 13.40
N LEU A 362 -40.93 18.87 13.80
CA LEU A 362 -41.78 17.69 13.59
C LEU A 362 -43.06 17.73 14.44
N TYR A 363 -42.99 18.25 15.66
CA TYR A 363 -44.18 18.41 16.49
C TYR A 363 -45.18 19.34 15.82
N ARG A 364 -44.74 20.53 15.37
CA ARG A 364 -45.58 21.52 14.69
C ARG A 364 -46.15 20.99 13.37
N ALA A 365 -45.42 20.12 12.67
CA ALA A 365 -45.87 19.44 11.47
C ALA A 365 -46.85 18.27 11.74
N GLY A 366 -47.12 17.92 13.01
CA GLY A 366 -48.03 16.84 13.37
C GLY A 366 -47.47 15.43 13.16
N ILE A 367 -46.17 15.29 12.90
CA ILE A 367 -45.52 14.00 12.62
C ILE A 367 -45.24 13.24 13.91
N VAL A 368 -44.83 13.95 14.96
CA VAL A 368 -44.52 13.37 16.27
C VAL A 368 -45.34 14.05 17.36
N ASP A 369 -45.64 13.30 18.43
CA ASP A 369 -46.25 13.82 19.64
C ASP A 369 -45.46 13.41 20.89
N GLY A 370 -45.77 14.06 22.02
CA GLY A 370 -45.29 13.68 23.34
C GLY A 370 -46.37 12.97 24.16
N SER A 371 -46.05 12.69 25.41
CA SER A 371 -46.99 12.11 26.38
C SER A 371 -46.76 12.74 27.74
N ASN A 372 -47.84 13.15 28.42
CA ASN A 372 -47.81 13.73 29.77
C ASN A 372 -46.84 14.93 29.93
N GLY A 373 -46.63 15.70 28.86
CA GLY A 373 -45.70 16.83 28.82
C GLY A 373 -44.23 16.47 28.59
N TYR A 374 -43.92 15.22 28.21
CA TYR A 374 -42.57 14.74 27.90
C TYR A 374 -42.48 14.26 26.45
N PHE A 375 -41.32 14.43 25.81
CA PHE A 375 -41.04 13.89 24.48
C PHE A 375 -40.33 12.53 24.51
N ASN A 376 -39.57 12.28 25.58
CA ASN A 376 -38.68 11.14 25.82
C ASN A 376 -37.61 10.98 24.72
N PRO A 377 -36.70 11.96 24.53
CA PRO A 377 -35.81 12.03 23.37
C PRO A 377 -34.90 10.81 23.19
N GLU A 378 -34.43 10.22 24.30
CA GLU A 378 -33.52 9.06 24.28
C GLU A 378 -34.24 7.72 24.18
N GLN A 379 -35.56 7.70 24.37
CA GLN A 379 -36.31 6.44 24.37
C GLN A 379 -36.26 5.80 22.97
N PRO A 380 -35.97 4.49 22.88
CA PRO A 380 -36.11 3.74 21.64
C PRO A 380 -37.51 3.82 21.04
N LEU A 381 -37.60 3.90 19.72
CA LEU A 381 -38.88 3.78 19.01
C LEU A 381 -39.27 2.32 18.83
N THR A 382 -40.55 2.01 19.06
CA THR A 382 -41.14 0.74 18.64
C THR A 382 -41.49 0.76 17.16
N ARG A 383 -41.65 -0.42 16.56
CA ARG A 383 -42.05 -0.57 15.15
C ARG A 383 -43.41 0.07 14.84
N SER A 384 -44.38 -0.01 15.75
CA SER A 384 -45.67 0.66 15.61
C SER A 384 -45.56 2.19 15.60
N GLN A 385 -44.75 2.75 16.50
CA GLN A 385 -44.50 4.19 16.54
C GLN A 385 -43.79 4.66 15.28
N LEU A 386 -42.79 3.92 14.81
CA LEU A 386 -42.10 4.23 13.55
C LEU A 386 -43.07 4.20 12.37
N ALA A 387 -44.02 3.25 12.33
CA ALA A 387 -45.00 3.17 11.24
C ALA A 387 -45.85 4.43 11.13
N VAL A 388 -46.39 4.92 12.25
CA VAL A 388 -47.16 6.17 12.28
C VAL A 388 -46.30 7.36 11.87
N ILE A 389 -45.07 7.45 12.37
CA ILE A 389 -44.14 8.53 12.03
C ILE A 389 -43.87 8.57 10.53
N LEU A 390 -43.54 7.43 9.90
CA LEU A 390 -43.20 7.39 8.47
C LEU A 390 -44.40 7.69 7.57
N VAL A 391 -45.58 7.20 7.94
CA VAL A 391 -46.81 7.51 7.18
C VAL A 391 -47.12 9.00 7.21
N ASN A 392 -47.04 9.62 8.39
CA ASN A 392 -47.31 11.05 8.54
C ASN A 392 -46.18 11.92 7.93
N ALA A 393 -44.92 11.48 8.01
CA ALA A 393 -43.79 12.24 7.49
C ALA A 393 -43.75 12.29 5.96
N PHE A 394 -44.18 11.22 5.30
CA PHE A 394 -44.10 11.11 3.83
C PHE A 394 -45.48 11.15 3.16
N ASP A 395 -46.53 11.53 3.89
CA ASP A 395 -47.92 11.57 3.43
C ASP A 395 -48.33 10.28 2.68
N LEU A 396 -47.92 9.13 3.22
CA LEU A 396 -48.10 7.84 2.54
C LEU A 396 -49.57 7.43 2.52
N THR A 397 -50.06 7.03 1.35
CA THR A 397 -51.44 6.55 1.16
C THR A 397 -51.47 5.03 0.95
N LEU A 398 -52.62 4.44 1.25
CA LEU A 398 -52.87 3.01 1.01
C LEU A 398 -52.82 2.69 -0.49
N LYS A 399 -52.03 1.68 -0.88
CA LYS A 399 -52.03 1.13 -2.25
C LYS A 399 -52.90 -0.12 -2.36
N SER A 400 -53.29 -0.48 -3.57
CA SER A 400 -54.08 -1.68 -3.85
C SER A 400 -53.31 -2.95 -3.47
N GLY A 401 -53.94 -3.80 -2.66
CA GLY A 401 -53.33 -5.01 -2.10
C GLY A 401 -53.54 -5.07 -0.59
N SER A 402 -53.82 -6.27 -0.06
CA SER A 402 -54.04 -6.47 1.38
C SER A 402 -53.02 -7.46 1.93
N SER A 403 -51.91 -6.94 2.43
CA SER A 403 -51.03 -7.71 3.32
C SER A 403 -51.31 -7.31 4.76
N THR A 404 -51.93 -8.22 5.52
CA THR A 404 -52.15 -8.08 6.96
C THR A 404 -51.16 -8.93 7.73
N PHE A 405 -50.73 -8.46 8.90
CA PHE A 405 -49.90 -9.25 9.81
C PHE A 405 -50.77 -9.88 10.89
N SER A 406 -50.44 -11.11 11.29
CA SER A 406 -51.23 -11.90 12.26
C SER A 406 -51.31 -11.27 13.65
N ASP A 407 -50.38 -10.39 13.99
CA ASP A 407 -50.26 -9.67 15.26
C ASP A 407 -50.69 -8.20 15.19
N VAL A 408 -51.43 -7.82 14.14
CA VAL A 408 -51.94 -6.45 13.93
C VAL A 408 -53.45 -6.51 13.68
N LYS A 409 -54.23 -6.01 14.64
CA LYS A 409 -55.70 -6.08 14.66
C LYS A 409 -56.32 -4.76 14.18
N PRO A 410 -57.49 -4.78 13.53
CA PRO A 410 -58.20 -3.55 13.10
C PRO A 410 -58.45 -2.52 14.22
N THR A 411 -58.45 -2.95 15.47
CA THR A 411 -58.64 -2.09 16.65
C THR A 411 -57.34 -1.45 17.17
N ASP A 412 -56.18 -1.82 16.64
CA ASP A 412 -54.90 -1.25 17.07
C ASP A 412 -54.74 0.18 16.53
N TRP A 413 -54.26 1.10 17.37
CA TRP A 413 -54.08 2.51 17.00
C TRP A 413 -53.11 2.74 15.82
N TYR A 414 -52.26 1.75 15.53
CA TYR A 414 -51.29 1.77 14.42
C TYR A 414 -51.73 0.91 13.22
N TYR A 415 -52.93 0.32 13.25
CA TYR A 415 -53.41 -0.62 12.24
C TYR A 415 -53.30 -0.05 10.82
N GLU A 416 -53.87 1.14 10.60
CA GLU A 416 -53.88 1.78 9.28
C GLU A 416 -52.47 2.11 8.80
N SER A 417 -51.60 2.64 9.67
CA SER A 417 -50.22 2.98 9.27
C SER A 417 -49.41 1.73 8.89
N VAL A 418 -49.56 0.63 9.63
CA VAL A 418 -48.88 -0.63 9.28
C VAL A 418 -49.40 -1.19 7.96
N LYS A 419 -50.71 -1.13 7.72
CA LYS A 419 -51.34 -1.53 6.46
C LYS A 419 -50.83 -0.70 5.28
N ILE A 420 -50.71 0.61 5.46
CA ILE A 420 -50.14 1.53 4.45
C ILE A 420 -48.69 1.14 4.15
N LEU A 421 -47.83 0.97 5.16
CA LEU A 421 -46.44 0.58 4.95
C LEU A 421 -46.32 -0.75 4.21
N ALA A 422 -47.14 -1.73 4.56
CA ALA A 422 -47.12 -3.04 3.92
C ALA A 422 -47.57 -2.95 2.45
N SER A 423 -48.64 -2.19 2.17
CA SER A 423 -49.11 -1.96 0.78
C SER A 423 -48.12 -1.20 -0.09
N ASN A 424 -47.19 -0.46 0.52
CA ASN A 424 -46.13 0.29 -0.17
C ASN A 424 -44.81 -0.47 -0.26
N ASP A 425 -44.78 -1.77 0.10
CA ASP A 425 -43.56 -2.60 0.13
C ASP A 425 -42.45 -2.07 1.07
N ILE A 426 -42.81 -1.18 1.99
CA ILE A 426 -41.87 -0.60 2.96
C ILE A 426 -41.53 -1.62 4.07
N THR A 427 -42.47 -2.53 4.36
CA THR A 427 -42.26 -3.63 5.33
C THR A 427 -42.88 -4.92 4.85
N LYS A 428 -42.12 -6.01 4.95
CA LYS A 428 -42.61 -7.39 4.72
C LYS A 428 -42.88 -8.16 6.01
N GLY A 429 -42.59 -7.55 7.17
CA GLY A 429 -42.63 -8.24 8.46
C GLY A 429 -41.61 -9.37 8.56
N THR A 430 -41.82 -10.27 9.51
CA THR A 430 -41.00 -11.46 9.72
C THR A 430 -41.90 -12.60 10.12
N ASN A 431 -41.88 -13.71 9.37
CA ASN A 431 -42.71 -14.89 9.62
C ASN A 431 -44.22 -14.55 9.79
N GLY A 432 -44.75 -13.67 8.93
CA GLY A 432 -46.16 -13.25 8.97
C GLY A 432 -46.54 -12.32 10.14
N LYS A 433 -45.56 -11.79 10.88
CA LYS A 433 -45.75 -10.85 11.99
C LYS A 433 -45.10 -9.50 11.72
N PHE A 434 -45.68 -8.44 12.26
CA PHE A 434 -45.11 -7.10 12.23
C PHE A 434 -44.22 -6.82 13.45
N ASN A 435 -44.46 -7.45 14.60
CA ASN A 435 -43.80 -7.21 15.88
C ASN A 435 -43.90 -5.74 16.36
N PRO A 436 -45.13 -5.20 16.56
CA PRO A 436 -45.36 -3.77 16.74
C PRO A 436 -44.63 -3.14 17.94
N TYR A 437 -44.43 -3.91 19.01
CA TYR A 437 -43.80 -3.42 20.25
C TYR A 437 -42.30 -3.66 20.32
N GLN A 438 -41.69 -4.28 19.30
CA GLN A 438 -40.25 -4.45 19.23
C GLN A 438 -39.57 -3.11 18.92
N ASN A 439 -38.47 -2.82 19.62
CA ASN A 439 -37.64 -1.65 19.33
C ASN A 439 -36.97 -1.76 17.96
N VAL A 440 -36.88 -0.64 17.26
CA VAL A 440 -36.25 -0.57 15.94
C VAL A 440 -34.76 -0.30 16.07
N THR A 441 -33.92 -1.14 15.47
CA THR A 441 -32.49 -0.87 15.38
C THR A 441 -32.16 0.13 14.28
N ARG A 442 -31.01 0.81 14.36
CA ARG A 442 -30.57 1.79 13.37
C ARG A 442 -30.49 1.22 11.95
N GLN A 443 -30.02 -0.03 11.79
CA GLN A 443 -30.03 -0.69 10.49
C GLN A 443 -31.45 -0.94 9.97
N GLN A 444 -32.37 -1.34 10.84
CA GLN A 444 -33.76 -1.58 10.44
C GLN A 444 -34.42 -0.26 10.02
N PHE A 445 -34.21 0.82 10.79
CA PHE A 445 -34.68 2.15 10.43
C PHE A 445 -34.16 2.60 9.05
N ALA A 446 -32.86 2.39 8.77
CA ALA A 446 -32.28 2.69 7.46
C ALA A 446 -32.96 1.89 6.33
N VAL A 447 -33.29 0.62 6.57
CA VAL A 447 -34.04 -0.20 5.59
C VAL A 447 -35.43 0.36 5.33
N PHE A 448 -36.19 0.71 6.38
CA PHE A 448 -37.52 1.32 6.22
C PHE A 448 -37.45 2.59 5.36
N LEU A 449 -36.53 3.50 5.72
CA LEU A 449 -36.37 4.77 5.04
C LEU A 449 -35.84 4.58 3.60
N TYR A 450 -34.99 3.59 3.37
CA TYR A 450 -34.49 3.25 2.03
C TYR A 450 -35.61 2.85 1.09
N GLN A 451 -36.58 2.05 1.55
CA GLN A 451 -37.71 1.68 0.71
C GLN A 451 -38.57 2.89 0.30
N ILE A 452 -38.58 3.96 1.11
CA ILE A 452 -39.31 5.19 0.83
C ILE A 452 -38.55 6.09 -0.14
N LEU A 453 -37.22 6.20 0.03
CA LEU A 453 -36.39 7.18 -0.69
C LEU A 453 -35.77 6.68 -2.00
N LYS A 454 -35.80 5.37 -2.27
CA LYS A 454 -35.16 4.74 -3.44
C LYS A 454 -35.90 5.00 -4.75
#